data_AF-A0A3C0IYB4-F1
#
_entry.id   AF-A0A3C0IYB4-F1
#
_cell.length_a   1.000
_cell.length_b   1.000
_cell.length_c   1.000
_cell.angle_alpha   90.00
_cell.angle_beta   90.00
_cell.angle_gamma   90.00
#
_symmetry.space_group_name_H-M   'P 1'
#
loop_
_entity.id
_entity.type
_entity.pdbx_description
1 polymer ?
#
loop_
_entity_poly.entity_id
_entity_poly.type
_entity_poly.pdbx_seq_one_letter_code
_entity_poly.pdbx_strand_id
1 'polypeptide(L)'
;TITGRGTVVTGRVERGVVKVGEEIQIVGLRPDTKKTVVTGVEMFRKLLDQGQAGDNIGCLLRGIDRDEVERGQVLAKPGSITPHTKFAGQVYVLTKEEGGRHTPFFNNYRPQFYFRTTDVTGVITLPGETEMVMPG
;
A
#
# COMPACT_ATOMS: atom_id res chain seq x y z
N THR A 1 -19.06 -8.08 6.97
CA THR A 1 -19.68 -6.85 6.49
C THR A 1 -20.69 -6.42 7.52
N ILE A 2 -20.62 -5.19 8.04
CA ILE A 2 -21.74 -4.65 8.82
C ILE A 2 -22.76 -4.17 7.79
N THR A 3 -23.72 -5.03 7.47
CA THR A 3 -24.71 -4.79 6.42
C THR A 3 -25.40 -3.44 6.67
N GLY A 4 -25.21 -2.49 5.75
CA GLY A 4 -25.84 -1.16 5.80
C GLY A 4 -25.04 -0.01 6.44
N ARG A 5 -23.80 -0.22 6.94
CA ARG A 5 -22.98 0.88 7.53
C ARG A 5 -21.71 1.25 6.74
N GLY A 6 -21.24 0.36 5.86
CA GLY A 6 -20.01 0.54 5.09
C GLY A 6 -19.00 -0.58 5.34
N THR A 7 -17.79 -0.41 4.81
CA THR A 7 -16.70 -1.39 4.94
C THR A 7 -15.69 -0.94 5.98
N VAL A 8 -15.32 -1.84 6.88
CA VAL A 8 -14.22 -1.64 7.83
C VAL A 8 -12.93 -2.14 7.19
N VAL A 9 -11.94 -1.26 7.11
CA VAL A 9 -10.59 -1.59 6.64
C VAL A 9 -9.63 -1.50 7.81
N THR A 10 -8.66 -2.41 7.88
CA THR A 10 -7.73 -2.48 9.00
C THR A 10 -6.31 -2.16 8.56
N GLY A 11 -5.54 -1.55 9.46
CA GLY A 11 -4.14 -1.24 9.20
C GLY A 11 -3.47 -0.54 10.36
N ARG A 12 -2.16 -0.39 10.26
CA ARG A 12 -1.40 0.48 11.14
C ARG A 12 -1.35 1.88 10.55
N VAL A 13 -1.64 2.90 11.33
CA VAL A 13 -1.44 4.29 10.92
C VAL A 13 0.07 4.53 10.81
N GLU A 14 0.58 4.73 9.60
CA GLU A 14 2.02 4.94 9.37
C GLU A 14 2.47 6.33 9.81
N ARG A 15 1.67 7.36 9.53
CA ARG A 15 1.94 8.75 9.88
C ARG A 15 0.66 9.57 9.99
N GLY A 16 0.72 10.66 10.75
CA GLY A 16 -0.41 11.59 10.91
C GLY A 16 -1.47 11.07 11.88
N VAL A 17 -2.67 11.65 11.75
CA VAL A 17 -3.85 11.36 12.56
C VAL A 17 -5.05 11.27 11.61
N VAL A 18 -5.95 10.34 11.87
CA VAL A 18 -7.25 10.23 11.20
C VAL A 18 -8.36 10.37 12.23
N LYS A 19 -9.34 11.23 11.97
CA LYS A 19 -10.48 11.46 12.88
C LYS A 19 -11.79 11.00 12.26
N VAL A 20 -12.74 10.64 13.10
CA VAL A 20 -14.12 10.41 12.65
C VAL A 20 -14.66 11.70 12.03
N GLY A 21 -15.25 11.58 10.83
CA GLY A 21 -15.77 12.68 10.03
C GLY A 21 -14.81 13.22 8.97
N GLU A 22 -13.54 12.80 8.96
CA GLU A 22 -12.58 13.28 7.95
C GLU A 22 -12.78 12.62 6.59
N GLU A 23 -12.63 13.43 5.52
CA GLU A 23 -12.51 12.95 4.15
C GLU A 23 -11.12 12.37 3.92
N ILE A 24 -11.07 11.19 3.32
CA ILE A 24 -9.84 10.50 2.94
C ILE A 24 -9.92 10.01 1.49
N GLN A 25 -8.77 9.63 0.93
CA GLN A 25 -8.65 8.95 -0.35
C GLN A 25 -8.19 7.50 -0.16
N ILE A 26 -8.78 6.60 -0.93
CA ILE A 26 -8.31 5.23 -1.13
C ILE A 26 -7.45 5.23 -2.39
N VAL A 27 -6.14 5.03 -2.22
CA VAL A 27 -5.14 5.23 -3.29
C VAL A 27 -4.43 3.91 -3.62
N GLY A 28 -4.23 3.65 -4.91
CA GLY A 28 -3.43 2.54 -5.43
C GLY A 28 -4.27 1.39 -6.00
N LEU A 29 -3.59 0.53 -6.76
CA LEU A 29 -4.07 -0.71 -7.42
C LEU A 29 -5.19 -0.57 -8.47
N ARG A 30 -6.03 0.44 -8.35
CA ARG A 30 -7.10 0.76 -9.29
C ARG A 30 -6.76 2.00 -10.11
N PRO A 31 -7.32 2.14 -11.33
CA PRO A 31 -7.09 3.32 -12.16
C PRO A 31 -7.47 4.63 -11.45
N ASP A 32 -8.60 4.62 -10.74
CA ASP A 32 -9.15 5.81 -10.10
C ASP A 32 -8.96 5.80 -8.58
N THR A 33 -8.51 6.94 -8.05
CA THR A 33 -8.51 7.20 -6.61
C THR A 33 -9.92 7.53 -6.14
N LYS A 34 -10.45 6.79 -5.16
CA LYS A 34 -11.77 7.05 -4.59
C LYS A 34 -11.67 7.94 -3.36
N LYS A 35 -12.65 8.82 -3.17
CA LYS A 35 -12.84 9.60 -1.94
C LYS A 35 -13.93 8.97 -1.08
N THR A 36 -13.78 9.04 0.22
CA THR A 36 -14.81 8.63 1.19
C THR A 36 -14.62 9.38 2.51
N VAL A 37 -15.55 9.20 3.44
CA VAL A 37 -15.51 9.77 4.78
C VAL A 37 -15.35 8.65 5.79
N VAL A 38 -14.44 8.83 6.75
CA VAL A 38 -14.29 7.92 7.89
C VAL A 38 -15.45 8.15 8.85
N THR A 39 -16.31 7.15 9.04
CA THR A 39 -17.47 7.24 9.94
C THR A 39 -17.25 6.57 11.28
N GLY A 40 -16.12 5.91 11.47
CA GLY A 40 -15.75 5.30 12.73
C GLY A 40 -14.29 4.89 12.73
N VAL A 41 -13.64 5.05 13.88
CA VAL A 41 -12.31 4.51 14.16
C VAL A 41 -12.47 3.53 15.33
N GLU A 42 -11.95 2.33 15.17
CA GLU A 42 -12.00 1.30 16.21
C GLU A 42 -10.62 0.69 16.49
N MET A 43 -10.37 0.35 17.75
CA MET A 43 -9.19 -0.41 18.16
C MET A 43 -9.62 -1.43 19.22
N PHE A 44 -9.34 -2.72 19.01
CA PHE A 44 -9.70 -3.80 19.95
C PHE A 44 -11.16 -3.74 20.44
N ARG A 45 -12.12 -3.56 19.52
CA ARG A 45 -13.57 -3.43 19.81
C ARG A 45 -13.96 -2.19 20.65
N LYS A 46 -13.06 -1.22 20.80
CA LYS A 46 -13.36 0.09 21.38
C LYS A 46 -13.48 1.12 20.28
N LEU A 47 -14.51 1.96 20.36
CA LEU A 47 -14.64 3.12 19.48
C LEU A 47 -13.72 4.23 19.97
N LEU A 48 -13.06 4.90 19.03
CA LEU A 48 -12.17 6.03 19.27
C LEU A 48 -12.63 7.21 18.41
N ASP A 49 -12.37 8.43 18.89
CA ASP A 49 -12.64 9.65 18.12
C ASP A 49 -11.59 9.86 17.01
N GLN A 50 -10.39 9.32 17.21
CA GLN A 50 -9.27 9.41 16.27
C GLN A 50 -8.31 8.22 16.41
N GLY A 51 -7.52 7.97 15.38
CA GLY A 51 -6.35 7.10 15.41
C GLY A 51 -5.11 7.86 14.99
N GLN A 52 -3.96 7.54 15.60
CA GLN A 52 -2.69 8.25 15.37
C GLN A 52 -1.57 7.28 14.95
N ALA A 53 -0.47 7.83 14.46
CA ALA A 53 0.70 7.06 14.04
C ALA A 53 1.12 6.00 15.08
N GLY A 54 1.29 4.76 14.63
CA GLY A 54 1.61 3.59 15.45
C GLY A 54 0.39 2.74 15.84
N ASP A 55 -0.81 3.31 15.82
CA ASP A 55 -2.04 2.60 16.19
C ASP A 55 -2.43 1.57 15.13
N ASN A 56 -2.86 0.38 15.58
CA ASN A 56 -3.51 -0.61 14.71
C ASN A 56 -5.02 -0.45 14.85
N ILE A 57 -5.66 0.12 13.83
CA ILE A 57 -7.07 0.51 13.87
C ILE A 57 -7.88 -0.16 12.77
N GLY A 58 -9.20 -0.22 12.97
CA GLY A 58 -10.20 -0.35 11.92
C GLY A 58 -10.80 1.01 11.59
N CYS A 59 -10.87 1.35 10.31
CA CYS A 59 -11.58 2.53 9.81
C CYS A 59 -12.85 2.09 9.09
N LEU A 60 -14.02 2.53 9.56
CA LEU A 60 -15.28 2.34 8.86
C LEU A 60 -15.44 3.43 7.79
N LEU A 61 -15.55 3.01 6.53
CA LEU A 61 -15.63 3.90 5.37
C LEU A 61 -17.06 4.00 4.85
N ARG A 62 -17.55 5.23 4.69
CA ARG A 62 -18.91 5.51 4.22
C ARG A 62 -19.08 5.12 2.75
N GLY A 63 -20.11 4.32 2.47
CA GLY A 63 -20.54 4.03 1.10
C GLY A 63 -19.47 3.34 0.26
N ILE A 64 -18.55 2.62 0.91
CA ILE A 64 -17.55 1.78 0.26
C ILE A 64 -17.95 0.34 0.51
N ASP A 65 -18.18 -0.39 -0.57
CA ASP A 65 -18.41 -1.83 -0.55
C ASP A 65 -17.11 -2.62 -0.45
N ARG A 66 -17.20 -3.88 -0.02
CA ARG A 66 -16.04 -4.70 0.28
C ARG A 66 -15.17 -4.98 -0.95
N ASP A 67 -15.79 -5.03 -2.13
CA ASP A 67 -15.14 -5.26 -3.43
C ASP A 67 -14.56 -3.97 -4.03
N GLU A 68 -14.82 -2.80 -3.44
CA GLU A 68 -14.26 -1.51 -3.86
C GLU A 68 -12.94 -1.19 -3.16
N VAL A 69 -12.54 -2.00 -2.19
CA VAL A 69 -11.30 -1.88 -1.42
C VAL A 69 -10.57 -3.21 -1.37
N GLU A 70 -9.26 -3.17 -1.51
CA GLU A 70 -8.40 -4.35 -1.42
C GLU A 70 -7.09 -4.08 -0.67
N ARG A 71 -6.49 -5.18 -0.21
CA ARG A 71 -5.19 -5.12 0.47
C ARG A 71 -4.14 -4.58 -0.49
N GLY A 72 -3.33 -3.67 0.00
CA GLY A 72 -2.28 -2.99 -0.76
C GLY A 72 -2.65 -1.59 -1.24
N GLN A 73 -3.92 -1.19 -1.10
CA GLN A 73 -4.30 0.22 -1.15
C GLN A 73 -3.94 0.92 0.15
N VAL A 74 -3.85 2.25 0.10
CA VAL A 74 -3.61 3.10 1.28
C VAL A 74 -4.75 4.08 1.49
N LEU A 75 -5.10 4.33 2.75
CA LEU A 75 -5.93 5.47 3.12
C LEU A 75 -5.01 6.68 3.35
N ALA A 76 -5.30 7.80 2.69
CA ALA A 76 -4.48 9.00 2.78
C ALA A 76 -5.31 10.28 2.84
N LYS A 77 -4.73 11.35 3.40
CA LYS A 77 -5.31 12.69 3.29
C LYS A 77 -5.48 13.06 1.80
N PRO A 78 -6.60 13.64 1.38
CA PRO A 78 -6.82 13.96 -0.03
C PRO A 78 -5.67 14.80 -0.63
N GLY A 79 -5.16 14.36 -1.78
CA GLY A 79 -4.08 15.03 -2.51
C GLY A 79 -2.68 14.87 -1.92
N SER A 80 -2.51 14.12 -0.82
CA SER A 80 -1.20 13.96 -0.16
C SER A 80 -0.29 12.90 -0.79
N ILE A 81 -0.85 11.99 -1.60
CA ILE A 81 -0.12 10.94 -2.32
C ILE A 81 -0.87 10.58 -3.60
N THR A 82 -0.13 10.28 -4.66
CA THR A 82 -0.66 9.82 -5.95
C THR A 82 -0.12 8.44 -6.29
N PRO A 83 -0.88 7.59 -7.01
CA PRO A 83 -0.38 6.29 -7.45
C PRO A 83 0.61 6.46 -8.61
N HIS A 84 1.63 5.59 -8.66
CA HIS A 84 2.64 5.58 -9.71
C HIS A 84 2.93 4.16 -10.18
N THR A 85 3.28 3.99 -11.46
CA THR A 85 3.59 2.69 -12.07
C THR A 85 5.03 2.60 -12.58
N LYS A 86 5.75 3.72 -12.65
CA LYS A 86 7.15 3.80 -13.09
C LYS A 86 7.92 4.66 -12.10
N PHE A 87 9.04 4.15 -11.63
CA PHE A 87 9.95 4.85 -10.73
C PHE A 87 11.39 4.40 -11.01
N ALA A 88 12.35 5.22 -10.59
CA ALA A 88 13.74 4.82 -10.48
C ALA A 88 14.02 4.50 -9.00
N GLY A 89 14.83 3.47 -8.75
CA GLY A 89 15.18 3.06 -7.40
C GLY A 89 16.56 2.41 -7.38
N GLN A 90 17.19 2.47 -6.22
CA GLN A 90 18.42 1.74 -5.95
C GLN A 90 18.06 0.46 -5.19
N VAL A 91 18.63 -0.66 -5.61
CA VAL A 91 18.38 -1.97 -5.01
C VAL A 91 19.70 -2.63 -4.66
N TYR A 92 19.69 -3.40 -3.57
CA TYR A 92 20.72 -4.38 -3.25
C TYR A 92 20.18 -5.77 -3.59
N VAL A 93 20.95 -6.55 -4.34
CA VAL A 93 20.52 -7.89 -4.76
C VAL A 93 21.17 -8.89 -3.83
N LEU A 94 20.37 -9.54 -2.98
CA LEU A 94 20.88 -10.50 -2.00
C LEU A 94 21.78 -11.55 -2.65
N THR A 95 22.93 -11.78 -2.02
CA THR A 95 23.86 -12.86 -2.35
C THR A 95 23.23 -14.23 -2.11
N LYS A 96 23.86 -15.30 -2.59
CA LYS A 96 23.41 -16.67 -2.33
C LYS A 96 23.42 -16.99 -0.84
N GLU A 97 24.45 -16.52 -0.13
CA GLU A 97 24.65 -16.75 1.31
C GLU A 97 23.56 -16.05 2.15
N GLU A 98 23.00 -14.95 1.66
CA GLU A 98 21.86 -14.25 2.24
C GLU A 98 20.50 -14.87 1.85
N GLY A 99 20.50 -16.01 1.14
CA GLY A 99 19.29 -16.68 0.66
C GLY A 99 18.72 -16.08 -0.63
N GLY A 100 19.52 -15.29 -1.34
CA GLY A 100 19.16 -14.65 -2.60
C GLY A 100 19.33 -15.55 -3.81
N ARG A 101 19.63 -14.92 -4.96
CA ARG A 101 19.75 -15.62 -6.24
C ARG A 101 21.13 -16.26 -6.38
N HIS A 102 21.18 -17.37 -7.11
CA HIS A 102 22.44 -18.01 -7.51
C HIS A 102 22.99 -17.46 -8.83
N THR A 103 22.11 -16.90 -9.67
CA THR A 103 22.43 -16.46 -11.04
C THR A 103 22.01 -15.01 -11.25
N PRO A 104 22.68 -14.29 -12.17
CA PRO A 104 22.30 -12.93 -12.52
C PRO A 104 20.87 -12.84 -13.07
N PHE A 105 20.38 -11.62 -13.16
CA PHE A 105 19.20 -11.30 -13.97
C PHE A 105 19.51 -10.19 -14.97
N PHE A 106 18.68 -10.10 -16.00
CA PHE A 106 18.86 -9.22 -17.15
C PHE A 106 17.70 -8.23 -17.24
N ASN A 107 17.78 -7.33 -18.23
CA ASN A 107 16.64 -6.51 -18.63
C ASN A 107 15.37 -7.34 -18.86
N ASN A 108 14.21 -6.73 -18.59
CA ASN A 108 12.90 -7.37 -18.62
C ASN A 108 12.67 -8.46 -17.57
N TYR A 109 13.53 -8.59 -16.55
CA TYR A 109 13.23 -9.43 -15.39
C TYR A 109 11.95 -8.94 -14.70
N ARG A 110 11.04 -9.88 -14.37
CA ARG A 110 9.70 -9.60 -13.84
C ARG A 110 9.48 -10.14 -12.42
N PRO A 111 10.15 -9.61 -11.39
CA PRO A 111 9.91 -10.02 -10.02
C PRO A 111 8.61 -9.40 -9.47
N GLN A 112 8.19 -9.92 -8.31
CA GLN A 112 7.23 -9.23 -7.46
C GLN A 112 7.95 -8.17 -6.64
N PHE A 113 7.35 -6.98 -6.55
CA PHE A 113 7.80 -5.90 -5.68
C PHE A 113 6.84 -5.77 -4.50
N TYR A 114 7.39 -5.86 -3.29
CA TYR A 114 6.64 -5.68 -2.06
C TYR A 114 6.69 -4.22 -1.62
N PHE A 115 5.55 -3.53 -1.70
CA PHE A 115 5.38 -2.17 -1.19
C PHE A 115 4.37 -2.18 -0.05
N ARG A 116 4.85 -2.02 1.18
CA ARG A 116 4.02 -2.02 2.41
C ARG A 116 3.21 -3.28 2.63
N THR A 117 2.02 -3.38 2.04
CA THR A 117 1.11 -4.54 2.14
C THR A 117 0.72 -5.09 0.77
N THR A 118 1.32 -4.52 -0.29
CA THR A 118 1.04 -4.79 -1.69
C THR A 118 2.17 -5.60 -2.30
N ASP A 119 1.80 -6.64 -3.04
CA ASP A 119 2.69 -7.35 -3.96
C ASP A 119 2.27 -6.99 -5.38
N VAL A 120 3.18 -6.41 -6.17
CA VAL A 120 2.91 -6.04 -7.57
C VAL A 120 4.03 -6.54 -8.47
N THR A 121 3.66 -7.21 -9.56
CA THR A 121 4.63 -7.62 -10.58
C THR A 121 5.12 -6.39 -11.33
N GLY A 122 6.44 -6.18 -11.32
CA GLY A 122 7.07 -5.10 -12.08
C GLY A 122 7.93 -5.65 -13.21
N VAL A 123 8.42 -4.76 -14.07
CA VAL A 123 9.41 -5.07 -15.09
C VAL A 123 10.63 -4.20 -14.84
N ILE A 124 11.81 -4.82 -14.74
CA ILE A 124 13.06 -4.09 -14.51
C ILE A 124 13.66 -3.63 -15.83
N THR A 125 14.06 -2.35 -15.87
CA THR A 125 14.89 -1.76 -16.91
C THR A 125 16.19 -1.28 -16.26
N LEU A 126 17.31 -1.87 -16.66
CA LEU A 126 18.65 -1.57 -16.21
C LEU A 126 19.16 -0.28 -16.86
N PRO A 127 20.01 0.50 -16.17
CA PRO A 127 20.52 1.77 -16.69
C PRO A 127 21.61 1.58 -17.75
N GLY A 128 21.58 2.42 -18.78
CA GLY A 128 22.65 2.53 -19.78
C GLY A 128 22.94 1.21 -20.52
N GLU A 129 24.21 0.83 -20.56
CA GLU A 129 24.70 -0.40 -21.21
C GLU A 129 24.79 -1.59 -20.25
N THR A 130 24.19 -1.50 -19.05
CA THR A 130 24.21 -2.60 -18.08
C THR A 130 23.42 -3.79 -18.63
N GLU A 131 24.13 -4.85 -19.01
CA GLU A 131 23.50 -6.05 -19.57
C GLU A 131 22.86 -6.94 -18.49
N MET A 132 23.51 -7.06 -17.33
CA MET A 132 23.09 -7.95 -16.26
C MET A 132 23.44 -7.42 -14.86
N VAL A 133 22.73 -7.93 -13.86
CA VAL A 133 22.98 -7.67 -12.44
C VAL A 133 23.30 -8.97 -11.74
N MET A 134 24.48 -9.03 -11.11
CA MET A 134 24.92 -10.16 -10.28
C MET A 134 24.35 -10.03 -8.86
N PRO A 135 24.13 -11.15 -8.14
CA PRO A 135 23.94 -11.12 -6.69
C PRO A 135 25.15 -10.48 -5.97
N GLY A 136 24.90 -9.60 -4.99
CA GLY A 136 25.90 -8.79 -4.28
C GLY A 136 25.95 -7.35 -4.76
#